data_AF-A0A453J1X6-F1
#
_entry.id   AF-A0A453J1X6-F1
#
_cell.length_a   1.000
_cell.length_b   1.000
_cell.length_c   1.000
_cell.angle_alpha   90.00
_cell.angle_beta   90.00
_cell.angle_gamma   90.00
#
_symmetry.space_group_name_H-M   'P 1'
#
loop_
_entity.id
_entity.type
_entity.pdbx_description
1 polymer ?
#
loop_
_entity_poly.entity_id
_entity_poly.type
_entity_poly.pdbx_seq_one_letter_code
_entity_poly.pdbx_strand_id
1 'polypeptide(L)'
;MALPMMMEIGLEKGFGKALSEFIMMNLQLASVFFTFSLGTKTHYYGRMLLHGGAQYRSTGRGFVVFHAKFAENYRLYSRSHFVKGIELMTLLIVYQLFGQTSHSTIAYIFVTSSMWFLVLTWLFAPFLFNPSGFEWAKILDDWSDWNKWISNRGGIGVSPEKSWESWWEIEQEHLKHTGTLGIIFEIILSLRFFIYQYGLVYQLTITNNNKSIVVYLISWLVILVMLVILKIISVGRRRFGANFQLFFRLIKFMIFVSFFAILVVLIVLLHMTIKDILVCFLAFLPTGWGILLIAQACRPLFRVTGLWGSVRALARAYEVIMGMLLFTPITVLSWFPFVSEFQTRMLFNQAFSRGLQISRILGGQKKERAASTKD
;
A
#
# COMPACT_ATOMS: atom_id res chain seq x y z
N MET A 1 -4.57 14.47 -21.36
CA MET A 1 -5.73 15.39 -21.17
C MET A 1 -5.33 16.86 -21.12
N ALA A 2 -4.14 17.23 -20.65
CA ALA A 2 -3.76 18.64 -20.53
C ALA A 2 -3.50 19.35 -21.89
N LEU A 3 -2.96 18.65 -22.90
CA LEU A 3 -2.71 19.23 -24.22
C LEU A 3 -4.00 19.64 -24.97
N PRO A 4 -5.03 18.77 -25.10
CA PRO A 4 -6.29 19.18 -25.72
C PRO A 4 -6.94 20.39 -25.05
N MET A 5 -6.96 20.43 -23.72
CA MET A 5 -7.50 21.56 -22.95
C MET A 5 -6.68 22.86 -23.15
N MET A 6 -5.36 22.77 -23.17
CA MET A 6 -4.49 23.93 -23.45
C MET A 6 -4.74 24.47 -24.85
N MET A 7 -4.93 23.60 -25.85
CA MET A 7 -5.24 23.99 -27.22
C MET A 7 -6.60 24.66 -27.33
N GLU A 8 -7.62 24.11 -26.67
CA GLU A 8 -8.97 24.70 -26.60
C GLU A 8 -8.95 26.11 -26.00
N ILE A 9 -8.36 26.26 -24.81
CA ILE A 9 -8.22 27.58 -24.15
C ILE A 9 -7.36 28.53 -24.99
N GLY A 10 -6.33 28.01 -25.65
CA GLY A 10 -5.46 28.79 -26.54
C GLY A 10 -6.21 29.37 -27.73
N LEU A 11 -7.09 28.58 -28.34
CA LEU A 11 -7.93 28.98 -29.47
C LEU A 11 -9.06 29.93 -29.03
N GLU A 12 -9.69 29.70 -27.88
CA GLU A 12 -10.82 30.51 -27.41
C GLU A 12 -10.41 31.82 -26.74
N LYS A 13 -9.32 31.81 -25.97
CA LYS A 13 -8.97 32.90 -25.03
C LYS A 13 -7.53 33.39 -25.16
N GLY A 14 -6.79 32.87 -26.14
CA GLY A 14 -5.40 33.23 -26.44
C GLY A 14 -4.35 32.41 -25.69
N PHE A 15 -3.21 32.17 -26.34
CA PHE A 15 -2.14 31.31 -25.84
C PHE A 15 -1.49 31.77 -24.52
N GLY A 16 -1.39 33.08 -24.28
CA GLY A 16 -0.86 33.60 -23.01
C GLY A 16 -1.72 33.25 -21.80
N LYS A 17 -3.05 33.33 -21.96
CA LYS A 17 -4.01 32.93 -20.92
C LYS A 17 -4.01 31.41 -20.74
N ALA A 18 -3.95 30.65 -21.83
CA ALA A 18 -3.83 29.20 -21.78
C ALA A 18 -2.59 28.74 -21.00
N LEU A 19 -1.43 29.40 -21.19
CA LEU A 19 -0.21 29.10 -20.46
C LEU A 19 -0.35 29.41 -18.96
N SER A 20 -0.93 30.56 -18.60
CA SER A 20 -1.19 30.93 -17.21
C SER A 20 -2.12 29.94 -16.51
N GLU A 21 -3.24 29.57 -17.15
CA GLU A 21 -4.18 28.59 -16.62
C GLU A 21 -3.53 27.19 -16.49
N PHE A 22 -2.69 26.79 -17.46
CA PHE A 22 -1.94 25.54 -17.38
C PHE A 22 -0.97 25.51 -16.20
N ILE A 23 -0.24 26.60 -15.94
CA ILE A 23 0.66 26.72 -14.79
C ILE A 23 -0.15 26.62 -13.49
N MET A 24 -1.24 27.39 -13.37
CA MET A 24 -2.11 27.38 -12.19
C MET A 24 -2.70 25.99 -11.91
N MET A 25 -3.15 25.30 -12.95
CA MET A 25 -3.70 23.95 -12.85
C MET A 25 -2.63 22.95 -12.34
N ASN A 26 -1.38 23.08 -12.77
CA ASN A 26 -0.29 22.24 -12.26
C ASN A 26 0.11 22.57 -10.82
N LEU A 27 0.09 23.86 -10.43
CA LEU A 27 0.30 24.29 -9.04
C LEU A 27 -0.80 23.74 -8.11
N GLN A 28 -2.01 23.53 -8.62
CA GLN A 28 -3.12 22.86 -7.93
C GLN A 28 -3.05 21.32 -8.02
N LEU A 29 -1.92 20.77 -8.46
CA LEU A 29 -1.66 19.34 -8.56
C LEU A 29 -2.58 18.57 -9.50
N ALA A 30 -3.07 19.20 -10.57
CA ALA A 30 -3.90 18.51 -11.56
C ALA A 30 -3.19 17.30 -12.17
N SER A 31 -1.88 17.36 -12.39
CA SER A 31 -1.10 16.22 -12.89
C SER A 31 -1.15 15.02 -11.94
N VAL A 32 -1.11 15.25 -10.62
CA VAL A 32 -1.31 14.21 -9.60
C VAL A 32 -2.75 13.68 -9.66
N PHE A 33 -3.74 14.58 -9.69
CA PHE A 33 -5.16 14.20 -9.73
C PHE A 33 -5.52 13.34 -10.96
N PHE A 34 -5.13 13.77 -12.16
CA PHE A 34 -5.45 13.06 -13.39
C PHE A 34 -4.72 11.73 -13.49
N THR A 35 -3.45 11.67 -13.04
CA THR A 35 -2.67 10.43 -13.01
C THR A 35 -3.29 9.41 -12.05
N PHE A 36 -3.76 9.86 -10.89
CA PHE A 36 -4.50 9.04 -9.92
C PHE A 36 -5.87 8.58 -10.48
N SER A 37 -6.64 9.50 -11.05
CA SER A 37 -7.95 9.21 -11.66
C SER A 37 -7.83 8.18 -12.80
N LEU A 38 -6.80 8.31 -13.64
CA LEU A 38 -6.52 7.35 -14.70
C LEU A 38 -6.18 5.96 -14.14
N GLY A 39 -5.39 5.89 -13.06
CA GLY A 39 -5.08 4.64 -12.36
C GLY A 39 -6.34 3.89 -11.90
N THR A 40 -7.30 4.64 -11.33
CA THR A 40 -8.62 4.10 -10.94
C THR A 40 -9.35 3.51 -12.15
N LYS A 41 -9.47 4.28 -13.24
CA LYS A 41 -10.16 3.85 -14.47
C LYS A 41 -9.50 2.61 -15.06
N THR A 42 -8.19 2.61 -15.23
CA THR A 42 -7.44 1.48 -15.80
C THR A 42 -7.59 0.22 -14.94
N HIS A 43 -7.54 0.33 -13.62
CA HIS A 43 -7.70 -0.83 -12.74
C HIS A 43 -9.07 -1.50 -12.89
N TYR A 44 -10.15 -0.73 -12.76
CA TYR A 44 -11.51 -1.29 -12.82
C TYR A 44 -11.92 -1.70 -14.23
N TYR A 45 -11.45 -0.98 -15.26
CA TYR A 45 -11.63 -1.39 -16.64
C TYR A 45 -10.92 -2.72 -16.92
N GLY A 46 -9.66 -2.87 -16.51
CA GLY A 46 -8.93 -4.14 -16.64
C GLY A 46 -9.58 -5.29 -15.86
N ARG A 47 -10.05 -5.03 -14.64
CA ARG A 47 -10.78 -6.04 -13.84
C ARG A 47 -12.06 -6.49 -14.54
N MET A 48 -12.82 -5.55 -15.13
CA MET A 48 -14.02 -5.87 -15.88
C MET A 48 -13.72 -6.72 -17.12
N LEU A 49 -12.62 -6.42 -17.83
CA LEU A 49 -12.20 -7.23 -18.99
C LEU A 49 -11.78 -8.66 -18.62
N LEU A 50 -11.07 -8.85 -17.49
CA LEU A 50 -10.52 -10.15 -17.10
C LEU A 50 -11.53 -11.05 -16.36
N HIS A 51 -12.43 -10.45 -15.57
CA HIS A 51 -13.30 -11.19 -14.66
C HIS A 51 -14.80 -10.91 -14.86
N GLY A 52 -15.15 -9.86 -15.59
CA GLY A 52 -16.51 -9.34 -15.61
C GLY A 52 -16.91 -8.72 -14.26
N GLY A 53 -18.22 -8.55 -14.04
CA GLY A 53 -18.77 -8.06 -12.79
C GLY A 53 -18.62 -6.55 -12.61
N ALA A 54 -19.52 -5.78 -13.20
CA ALA A 54 -19.64 -4.35 -12.91
C ALA A 54 -20.32 -4.15 -11.55
N GLN A 55 -19.68 -3.39 -10.67
CA GLN A 55 -20.28 -2.98 -9.39
C GLN A 55 -20.47 -1.48 -9.40
N TYR A 56 -21.71 -1.03 -9.19
CA TYR A 56 -21.95 0.39 -8.94
C TYR A 56 -21.48 0.75 -7.54
N ARG A 57 -20.60 1.74 -7.45
CA ARG A 57 -20.33 2.46 -6.20
C ARG A 57 -20.91 3.85 -6.31
N SER A 58 -21.81 4.19 -5.40
CA SER A 58 -22.36 5.54 -5.33
C SER A 58 -21.25 6.53 -5.04
N THR A 59 -21.10 7.51 -5.93
CA THR A 59 -20.35 8.71 -5.63
C THR A 59 -21.29 9.62 -4.84
N GLY A 60 -20.95 9.91 -3.58
CA GLY A 60 -21.72 10.85 -2.78
C GLY A 60 -21.83 12.19 -3.53
N ARG A 61 -23.05 12.71 -3.71
CA ARG A 61 -23.27 14.04 -4.28
C ARG A 61 -23.19 15.06 -3.14
N GLY A 62 -22.11 15.82 -3.07
CA GLY A 62 -21.93 16.87 -2.07
C GLY A 62 -20.53 17.47 -2.07
N PHE A 63 -20.38 18.65 -1.48
CA PHE A 63 -19.09 19.27 -1.22
C PHE A 63 -18.39 18.49 -0.10
N VAL A 64 -17.39 17.67 -0.43
CA VAL A 64 -16.69 16.82 0.53
C VAL A 64 -15.68 17.67 1.30
N VAL A 65 -16.16 18.35 2.34
CA VAL A 65 -15.32 19.04 3.34
C VAL A 65 -14.79 18.05 4.38
N PHE A 66 -15.31 16.83 4.40
CA PHE A 66 -15.06 15.88 5.45
C PHE A 66 -13.79 15.08 5.21
N HIS A 67 -13.01 14.95 6.29
CA HIS A 67 -11.87 14.06 6.36
C HIS A 67 -12.32 12.61 6.20
N ALA A 68 -11.83 11.93 5.17
CA ALA A 68 -11.97 10.49 5.01
C ALA A 68 -10.90 9.79 5.86
N LYS A 69 -11.32 8.83 6.69
CA LYS A 69 -10.39 8.11 7.57
C LYS A 69 -9.36 7.32 6.78
N PHE A 70 -8.15 7.13 7.33
CA PHE A 70 -7.12 6.29 6.71
C PHE A 70 -7.64 4.91 6.31
N ALA A 71 -8.38 4.23 7.19
CA ALA A 71 -8.92 2.90 6.92
C ALA A 71 -9.90 2.89 5.73
N GLU A 72 -10.64 3.98 5.52
CA GLU A 72 -11.54 4.14 4.37
C GLU A 72 -10.76 4.32 3.07
N ASN A 73 -9.80 5.26 3.05
CA ASN A 73 -8.90 5.45 1.91
C ASN A 73 -8.15 4.15 1.56
N TYR A 74 -7.68 3.43 2.58
CA TYR A 74 -7.03 2.12 2.41
C TYR A 74 -7.93 1.10 1.74
N ARG A 75 -9.18 0.94 2.22
CA ARG A 75 -10.15 0.02 1.62
C ARG A 75 -10.51 0.38 0.17
N LEU A 76 -10.52 1.66 -0.16
CA LEU A 76 -10.86 2.16 -1.50
C LEU A 76 -9.71 1.93 -2.50
N TYR A 77 -8.47 2.19 -2.08
CA TYR A 77 -7.34 2.33 -3.00
C TYR A 77 -6.27 1.23 -2.85
N SER A 78 -6.40 0.30 -1.90
CA SER A 78 -5.42 -0.78 -1.67
C SER A 78 -5.08 -1.54 -2.96
N ARG A 79 -6.07 -2.09 -3.68
CA ARG A 79 -5.84 -2.90 -4.90
C ARG A 79 -5.61 -2.09 -6.15
N SER A 80 -6.25 -0.92 -6.25
CA SER A 80 -6.20 -0.10 -7.46
C SER A 80 -4.89 0.70 -7.57
N HIS A 81 -4.34 1.16 -6.44
CA HIS A 81 -3.18 2.05 -6.40
C HIS A 81 -2.08 1.54 -5.47
N PHE A 82 -2.36 1.29 -4.20
CA PHE A 82 -1.29 1.09 -3.20
C PHE A 82 -0.43 -0.13 -3.47
N VAL A 83 -1.04 -1.29 -3.70
CA VAL A 83 -0.32 -2.52 -4.08
C VAL A 83 0.53 -2.29 -5.33
N LYS A 84 -0.05 -1.69 -6.37
CA LYS A 84 0.66 -1.44 -7.64
C LYS A 84 1.77 -0.41 -7.49
N GLY A 85 1.57 0.61 -6.68
CA GLY A 85 2.57 1.64 -6.38
C GLY A 85 3.74 1.07 -5.60
N ILE A 86 3.48 0.21 -4.61
CA ILE A 86 4.53 -0.49 -3.85
C ILE A 86 5.29 -1.49 -4.74
N GLU A 87 4.59 -2.19 -5.63
CA GLU A 87 5.20 -3.08 -6.63
C GLU A 87 6.14 -2.29 -7.57
N LEU A 88 5.66 -1.20 -8.16
CA LEU A 88 6.49 -0.33 -9.02
C LEU A 88 7.65 0.30 -8.26
N MET A 89 7.42 0.76 -7.02
CA MET A 89 8.48 1.29 -6.15
C MET A 89 9.57 0.25 -5.92
N THR A 90 9.17 -1.00 -5.64
CA THR A 90 10.09 -2.13 -5.45
C THR A 90 10.93 -2.36 -6.71
N LEU A 91 10.31 -2.33 -7.89
CA LEU A 91 11.02 -2.47 -9.17
C LEU A 91 11.99 -1.31 -9.43
N LEU A 92 11.62 -0.06 -9.11
CA LEU A 92 12.50 1.09 -9.26
C LEU A 92 13.71 1.02 -8.31
N ILE A 93 13.52 0.52 -7.09
CA ILE A 93 14.61 0.27 -6.14
C ILE A 93 15.54 -0.83 -6.68
N VAL A 94 14.98 -1.95 -7.17
CA VAL A 94 15.77 -3.01 -7.81
C VAL A 94 16.57 -2.47 -9.00
N TYR A 95 15.93 -1.66 -9.85
CA TYR A 95 16.58 -1.02 -11.00
C TYR A 95 17.69 -0.05 -10.57
N GLN A 96 17.52 0.68 -9.46
CA GLN A 96 18.59 1.53 -8.91
C GLN A 96 19.78 0.72 -8.40
N LEU A 97 19.54 -0.46 -7.80
CA LEU A 97 20.58 -1.28 -7.17
C LEU A 97 21.39 -2.13 -8.15
N PHE A 98 20.78 -2.48 -9.30
CA PHE A 98 21.34 -3.42 -10.27
C PHE A 98 21.34 -2.90 -11.72
N GLY A 99 20.78 -1.73 -11.97
CA GLY A 99 20.85 -1.08 -13.28
C GLY A 99 22.31 -0.88 -13.69
N GLN A 100 22.60 -1.13 -14.97
CA GLN A 100 23.95 -0.99 -15.51
C GLN A 100 24.48 0.43 -15.27
N THR A 101 25.70 0.52 -14.74
CA THR A 101 26.44 1.77 -14.48
C THR A 101 26.83 2.54 -15.75
N SER A 102 26.49 2.03 -16.93
CA SER A 102 26.82 2.64 -18.23
C SER A 102 25.96 3.86 -18.58
N HIS A 103 24.87 4.11 -17.85
CA HIS A 103 24.10 5.35 -17.98
C HIS A 103 24.57 6.38 -16.94
N SER A 104 24.85 7.61 -17.39
CA SER A 104 25.11 8.73 -16.47
C SER A 104 23.94 8.87 -15.48
N THR A 105 24.22 9.36 -14.27
CA THR A 105 23.18 9.62 -13.24
C THR A 105 22.01 10.44 -13.79
N ILE A 106 22.29 11.35 -14.72
CA ILE A 106 21.31 12.18 -15.41
C ILE A 106 20.37 11.32 -16.28
N ALA A 107 20.90 10.36 -17.03
CA ALA A 107 20.09 9.45 -17.84
C ALA A 107 19.18 8.57 -16.97
N TYR A 108 19.68 8.08 -15.82
CA TYR A 108 18.84 7.34 -14.87
C TYR A 108 17.67 8.19 -14.36
N ILE A 109 17.94 9.42 -13.91
CA ILE A 109 16.92 10.33 -13.39
C ILE A 109 15.89 10.64 -14.49
N PHE A 110 16.36 10.91 -15.72
CA PHE A 110 15.48 11.22 -16.84
C PHE A 110 14.52 10.07 -17.13
N VAL A 111 15.03 8.83 -17.20
CA VAL A 111 14.22 7.64 -17.48
C VAL A 111 13.25 7.34 -16.34
N THR A 112 13.67 7.45 -15.08
CA THR A 112 12.89 6.96 -13.93
C THR A 112 12.00 8.01 -13.27
N SER A 113 12.22 9.30 -13.52
CA SER A 113 11.48 10.41 -12.88
C SER A 113 9.97 10.28 -13.05
N SER A 114 9.51 9.93 -14.25
CA SER A 114 8.08 9.76 -14.55
C SER A 114 7.45 8.59 -13.78
N MET A 115 8.17 7.48 -13.61
CA MET A 115 7.71 6.34 -12.83
C MET A 115 7.70 6.64 -11.33
N TRP A 116 8.69 7.36 -10.82
CA TRP A 116 8.69 7.84 -9.43
C TRP A 116 7.52 8.80 -9.17
N PHE A 117 7.24 9.71 -10.10
CA PHE A 117 6.06 10.58 -10.02
C PHE A 117 4.75 9.78 -9.98
N LEU A 118 4.62 8.75 -10.82
CA LEU A 118 3.48 7.83 -10.82
C LEU A 118 3.32 7.10 -9.48
N VAL A 119 4.42 6.55 -8.95
CA VAL A 119 4.45 5.86 -7.64
C VAL A 119 4.00 6.81 -6.54
N LEU A 120 4.62 7.98 -6.41
CA LEU A 120 4.27 8.96 -5.38
C LEU A 120 2.81 9.39 -5.48
N THR A 121 2.33 9.60 -6.71
CA THR A 121 0.92 9.92 -6.95
C THR A 121 -0.01 8.80 -6.49
N TRP A 122 0.25 7.55 -6.86
CA TRP A 122 -0.60 6.42 -6.46
C TRP A 122 -0.59 6.15 -4.96
N LEU A 123 0.53 6.37 -4.27
CA LEU A 123 0.63 6.14 -2.83
C LEU A 123 0.04 7.30 -2.01
N PHE A 124 0.20 8.55 -2.45
CA PHE A 124 -0.07 9.72 -1.60
C PHE A 124 -1.21 10.63 -2.04
N ALA A 125 -1.69 10.55 -3.29
CA ALA A 125 -2.79 11.39 -3.75
C ALA A 125 -4.07 11.28 -2.90
N PRO A 126 -4.50 10.09 -2.43
CA PRO A 126 -5.69 9.99 -1.57
C PRO A 126 -5.59 10.83 -0.31
N PHE A 127 -4.40 10.94 0.28
CA PHE A 127 -4.17 11.68 1.51
C PHE A 127 -3.95 13.16 1.24
N LEU A 128 -3.33 13.49 0.11
CA LEU A 128 -3.10 14.86 -0.33
C LEU A 128 -4.40 15.57 -0.69
N PHE A 129 -5.34 14.86 -1.32
CA PHE A 129 -6.68 15.37 -1.65
C PHE A 129 -7.72 15.13 -0.55
N ASN A 130 -7.30 14.76 0.66
CA ASN A 130 -8.18 14.54 1.80
C ASN A 130 -8.11 15.73 2.78
N PRO A 131 -9.22 16.46 3.01
CA PRO A 131 -9.26 17.52 4.01
C PRO A 131 -8.75 17.04 5.38
N SER A 132 -7.93 17.85 6.03
CA SER A 132 -7.29 17.51 7.32
C SER A 132 -6.46 16.21 7.29
N GLY A 133 -6.03 15.75 6.11
CA GLY A 133 -5.28 14.51 5.92
C GLY A 133 -3.91 14.48 6.59
N PHE A 134 -3.36 15.64 6.95
CA PHE A 134 -2.10 15.79 7.69
C PHE A 134 -2.28 16.47 9.06
N GLU A 135 -3.49 16.51 9.61
CA GLU A 135 -3.70 17.02 10.96
C GLU A 135 -3.36 15.96 12.01
N TRP A 136 -2.40 16.24 12.89
CA TRP A 136 -1.91 15.30 13.92
C TRP A 136 -3.03 14.63 14.73
N ALA A 137 -4.02 15.40 15.19
CA ALA A 137 -5.14 14.86 15.97
C ALA A 137 -5.95 13.83 15.16
N LYS A 138 -6.14 14.05 13.86
CA LYS A 138 -6.85 13.11 12.97
C LYS A 138 -6.02 11.86 12.68
N ILE A 139 -4.71 12.01 12.50
CA ILE A 139 -3.80 10.86 12.33
C ILE A 139 -3.86 9.92 13.54
N LEU A 140 -3.90 10.44 14.77
CA LEU A 140 -4.05 9.59 15.95
C LEU A 140 -5.38 8.83 15.98
N ASP A 141 -6.48 9.49 15.63
CA ASP A 141 -7.80 8.86 15.52
C ASP A 141 -7.79 7.77 14.43
N ASP A 142 -7.20 8.07 13.28
CA ASP A 142 -7.07 7.16 12.14
C ASP A 142 -6.21 5.92 12.47
N TRP A 143 -5.13 6.11 13.22
CA TRP A 143 -4.29 5.01 13.69
C TRP A 143 -5.08 4.03 14.56
N SER A 144 -5.86 4.57 15.50
CA SER A 144 -6.74 3.79 16.38
C SER A 144 -7.85 3.07 15.59
N ASP A 145 -8.49 3.76 14.66
CA ASP A 145 -9.54 3.20 13.79
C ASP A 145 -9.01 2.07 12.90
N TRP A 146 -7.87 2.28 12.23
CA TRP A 146 -7.23 1.29 11.37
C TRP A 146 -6.76 0.06 12.17
N ASN A 147 -6.17 0.25 13.34
CA ASN A 147 -5.77 -0.86 14.22
C ASN A 147 -6.97 -1.69 14.70
N LYS A 148 -8.10 -1.04 15.02
CA LYS A 148 -9.35 -1.75 15.35
C LYS A 148 -9.85 -2.53 14.14
N TRP A 149 -9.90 -1.91 12.97
CA TRP A 149 -10.36 -2.54 11.73
C TRP A 149 -9.53 -3.76 11.31
N ILE A 150 -8.19 -3.66 11.34
CA ILE A 150 -7.28 -4.74 10.93
C ILE A 150 -7.27 -5.91 11.92
N SER A 151 -7.54 -5.64 13.19
CA SER A 151 -7.55 -6.65 14.26
C SER A 151 -8.89 -7.37 14.40
N ASN A 152 -10.00 -6.68 14.12
CA ASN A 152 -11.35 -7.23 14.19
C ASN A 152 -11.50 -8.47 13.32
N ARG A 153 -12.11 -9.52 13.90
CA ARG A 153 -12.51 -10.71 13.14
C ARG A 153 -13.80 -10.42 12.40
N GLY A 154 -13.93 -11.04 11.22
CA GLY A 154 -15.17 -10.99 10.45
C GLY A 154 -16.22 -11.93 11.03
N GLY A 155 -17.39 -11.93 10.39
CA GLY A 155 -18.51 -12.80 10.74
C GLY A 155 -19.65 -12.60 9.74
N ILE A 156 -20.64 -13.49 9.76
CA ILE A 156 -21.83 -13.36 8.93
C ILE A 156 -22.52 -12.04 9.28
N GLY A 157 -22.73 -11.16 8.29
CA GLY A 157 -23.36 -9.85 8.48
C GLY A 157 -22.46 -8.74 9.04
N VAL A 158 -21.17 -8.98 9.28
CA VAL A 158 -20.25 -7.93 9.74
C VAL A 158 -19.83 -7.05 8.57
N SER A 159 -20.12 -5.75 8.67
CA SER A 159 -19.85 -4.76 7.63
C SER A 159 -18.34 -4.64 7.28
N PRO A 160 -17.98 -4.37 6.01
CA PRO A 160 -16.58 -4.27 5.57
C PRO A 160 -15.82 -3.10 6.21
N GLU A 161 -16.52 -2.05 6.61
CA GLU A 161 -15.95 -0.89 7.27
C GLU A 161 -15.51 -1.20 8.71
N LYS A 162 -16.09 -2.24 9.34
CA LYS A 162 -15.81 -2.61 10.73
C LYS A 162 -14.76 -3.71 10.88
N SER A 163 -14.55 -4.50 9.83
CA SER A 163 -13.65 -5.66 9.87
C SER A 163 -12.88 -5.86 8.57
N TRP A 164 -11.55 -5.95 8.69
CA TRP A 164 -10.67 -6.27 7.56
C TRP A 164 -11.03 -7.60 6.90
N GLU A 165 -11.45 -8.60 7.70
CA GLU A 165 -11.74 -9.92 7.17
C GLU A 165 -12.98 -9.91 6.25
N SER A 166 -14.02 -9.17 6.64
CA SER A 166 -15.20 -8.96 5.79
C SER A 166 -14.85 -8.20 4.52
N TRP A 167 -14.05 -7.13 4.63
CA TRP A 167 -13.58 -6.37 3.47
C TRP A 167 -12.75 -7.23 2.52
N TRP A 168 -11.81 -8.02 3.05
CA TRP A 168 -10.92 -8.86 2.25
C TRP A 168 -11.69 -9.95 1.48
N GLU A 169 -12.74 -10.54 2.08
CA GLU A 169 -13.58 -11.52 1.40
C GLU A 169 -14.42 -10.91 0.26
N ILE A 170 -14.87 -9.65 0.40
CA ILE A 170 -15.60 -8.91 -0.65
C ILE A 170 -14.66 -8.43 -1.76
N GLU A 171 -13.46 -7.95 -1.40
CA GLU A 171 -12.50 -7.46 -2.41
C GLU A 171 -12.13 -8.55 -3.43
N GLN A 172 -12.20 -9.83 -3.04
CA GLN A 172 -11.96 -10.99 -3.91
C GLN A 172 -13.22 -11.58 -4.55
N GLU A 173 -14.37 -10.93 -4.44
CA GLU A 173 -15.63 -11.48 -4.95
C GLU A 173 -15.61 -11.69 -6.46
N HIS A 174 -14.95 -10.81 -7.21
CA HIS A 174 -14.77 -10.94 -8.66
C HIS A 174 -14.12 -12.28 -9.07
N LEU A 175 -13.23 -12.83 -8.24
CA LEU A 175 -12.59 -14.13 -8.51
C LEU A 175 -13.57 -15.31 -8.44
N LYS A 176 -14.70 -15.18 -7.73
CA LYS A 176 -15.73 -16.24 -7.68
C LYS A 176 -16.45 -16.42 -9.01
N HIS A 177 -16.56 -15.33 -9.78
CA HIS A 177 -17.28 -15.30 -11.06
C HIS A 177 -16.33 -15.39 -12.26
N THR A 178 -15.02 -15.53 -12.00
CA THR A 178 -14.00 -15.61 -13.03
C THR A 178 -14.00 -16.99 -13.68
N GLY A 179 -14.02 -17.02 -15.01
CA GLY A 179 -13.87 -18.28 -15.77
C GLY A 179 -12.46 -18.86 -15.72
N THR A 180 -12.27 -20.09 -16.17
CA THR A 180 -10.99 -20.81 -16.13
C THR A 180 -9.84 -20.03 -16.78
N LEU A 181 -10.10 -19.37 -17.92
CA LEU A 181 -9.09 -18.54 -18.60
C LEU A 181 -8.64 -17.35 -17.74
N GLY A 182 -9.56 -16.68 -17.04
CA GLY A 182 -9.22 -15.56 -16.16
C GLY A 182 -8.35 -16.01 -14.97
N ILE A 183 -8.61 -17.20 -14.42
CA ILE A 183 -7.76 -17.81 -13.38
C ILE A 183 -6.36 -18.11 -13.93
N ILE A 184 -6.27 -18.66 -15.15
CA ILE A 184 -4.98 -18.91 -15.81
C ILE A 184 -4.20 -17.59 -15.99
N PHE A 185 -4.86 -16.52 -16.46
CA PHE A 185 -4.23 -15.20 -16.59
C PHE A 185 -3.75 -14.65 -15.24
N GLU A 186 -4.52 -14.79 -14.16
CA GLU A 186 -4.08 -14.38 -12.81
C GLU A 186 -2.82 -15.14 -12.36
N ILE A 187 -2.76 -16.44 -12.63
CA ILE A 187 -1.58 -17.25 -12.31
C ILE A 187 -0.39 -16.78 -13.15
N ILE A 188 -0.55 -16.65 -14.47
CA ILE A 188 0.50 -16.21 -15.40
C ILE A 188 1.04 -14.84 -15.01
N LEU A 189 0.16 -13.88 -14.71
CA LEU A 189 0.57 -12.56 -14.25
C LEU A 189 1.35 -12.66 -12.94
N SER A 190 0.92 -13.51 -12.00
CA SER A 190 1.61 -13.71 -10.72
C SER A 190 2.97 -14.38 -10.85
N LEU A 191 3.25 -15.10 -11.95
CA LEU A 191 4.55 -15.74 -12.19
C LEU A 191 5.71 -14.73 -12.22
N ARG A 192 5.44 -13.45 -12.55
CA ARG A 192 6.45 -12.38 -12.58
C ARG A 192 7.23 -12.24 -11.27
N PHE A 193 6.59 -12.46 -10.13
CA PHE A 193 7.25 -12.34 -8.82
C PHE A 193 8.33 -13.39 -8.58
N PHE A 194 8.15 -14.60 -9.13
CA PHE A 194 9.13 -15.67 -9.04
C PHE A 194 10.33 -15.43 -9.97
N ILE A 195 10.09 -14.81 -11.13
CA ILE A 195 11.15 -14.35 -12.02
C ILE A 195 12.00 -13.27 -11.33
N TYR A 196 11.37 -12.34 -10.60
CA TYR A 196 12.09 -11.32 -9.83
C TYR A 196 12.97 -11.94 -8.75
N GLN A 197 12.45 -12.89 -7.98
CA GLN A 197 13.24 -13.62 -6.99
C GLN A 197 14.42 -14.33 -7.63
N TYR A 198 14.21 -15.04 -8.74
CA TYR A 198 15.29 -15.72 -9.45
C TYR A 198 16.41 -14.74 -9.83
N GLY A 199 16.05 -13.60 -10.43
CA GLY A 199 17.02 -12.56 -10.81
C GLY A 199 17.76 -11.95 -9.61
N LEU A 200 17.09 -11.76 -8.47
CA LEU A 200 17.69 -11.19 -7.26
C LEU A 200 18.58 -12.19 -6.52
N VAL A 201 18.17 -13.46 -6.42
CA VAL A 201 18.97 -14.53 -5.80
C VAL A 201 20.26 -14.76 -6.58
N TYR A 202 20.22 -14.64 -7.91
CA TYR A 202 21.39 -14.72 -8.78
C TYR A 202 22.47 -13.66 -8.47
N GLN A 203 22.09 -12.54 -7.85
CA GLN A 203 23.00 -11.44 -7.51
C GLN A 203 23.49 -11.48 -6.05
N LEU A 204 23.07 -12.46 -5.25
CA LEU A 204 23.47 -12.56 -3.84
C LEU A 204 24.93 -13.00 -3.71
N THR A 205 25.70 -12.27 -2.90
CA THR A 205 27.14 -12.54 -2.69
C THR A 205 27.40 -13.88 -1.99
N ILE A 206 26.50 -14.30 -1.09
CA ILE A 206 26.58 -15.57 -0.34
C ILE A 206 26.74 -16.81 -1.23
N THR A 207 26.35 -16.70 -2.50
CA THR A 207 26.37 -17.80 -3.47
C THR A 207 27.77 -18.04 -4.05
N ASN A 208 28.78 -17.21 -3.74
CA ASN A 208 30.15 -17.34 -4.23
C ASN A 208 30.24 -17.61 -5.75
N ASN A 209 29.48 -16.85 -6.54
CA ASN A 209 29.31 -16.99 -8.00
C ASN A 209 28.64 -18.30 -8.49
N ASN A 210 28.19 -19.18 -7.59
CA ASN A 210 27.40 -20.35 -7.96
C ASN A 210 25.99 -19.93 -8.36
N LYS A 211 25.79 -19.84 -9.68
CA LYS A 211 24.56 -19.37 -10.31
C LYS A 211 23.63 -20.50 -10.74
N SER A 212 23.78 -21.68 -10.13
CA SER A 212 22.94 -22.83 -10.44
C SER A 212 21.49 -22.61 -10.04
N ILE A 213 20.57 -23.22 -10.79
CA ILE A 213 19.14 -23.21 -10.45
C ILE A 213 18.85 -23.85 -9.08
N VAL A 214 19.75 -24.69 -8.58
CA VAL A 214 19.67 -25.32 -7.26
C VAL A 214 19.69 -24.27 -6.15
N VAL A 215 20.50 -23.21 -6.27
CA VAL A 215 20.54 -22.11 -5.28
C VAL A 215 19.18 -21.41 -5.22
N TYR A 216 18.57 -21.16 -6.37
CA TYR A 216 17.22 -20.62 -6.42
C TYR A 216 16.23 -21.56 -5.72
N LEU A 217 16.25 -22.86 -6.01
CA LEU A 217 15.38 -23.84 -5.33
C LEU A 217 15.60 -23.89 -3.81
N ILE A 218 16.85 -23.81 -3.34
CA ILE A 218 17.19 -23.74 -1.91
C ILE A 218 16.60 -22.47 -1.27
N SER A 219 16.59 -21.33 -1.99
CA SER A 219 16.02 -20.08 -1.46
C SER A 219 14.54 -20.20 -1.08
N TRP A 220 13.79 -21.15 -1.67
CA TRP A 220 12.40 -21.42 -1.29
C TRP A 220 12.24 -21.99 0.11
N LEU A 221 13.29 -22.58 0.70
CA LEU A 221 13.26 -23.01 2.10
C LEU A 221 12.97 -21.83 3.04
N VAL A 222 13.46 -20.63 2.71
CA VAL A 222 13.18 -19.40 3.48
C VAL A 222 11.69 -19.09 3.49
N ILE A 223 11.04 -19.21 2.33
CA ILE A 223 9.59 -19.00 2.19
C ILE A 223 8.83 -20.07 2.97
N LEU A 224 9.22 -21.33 2.86
CA LEU A 224 8.58 -22.43 3.58
C LEU A 224 8.66 -22.23 5.09
N VAL A 225 9.83 -21.87 5.61
CA VAL A 225 10.03 -21.54 7.04
C VAL A 225 9.13 -20.38 7.45
N MET A 226 9.07 -19.30 6.66
CA MET A 226 8.21 -18.15 6.94
C MET A 226 6.73 -18.53 6.99
N LEU A 227 6.25 -19.36 6.05
CA LEU A 227 4.87 -19.85 6.04
C LEU A 227 4.57 -20.75 7.25
N VAL A 228 5.52 -21.57 7.69
CA VAL A 228 5.40 -22.39 8.91
C VAL A 228 5.30 -21.48 10.15
N ILE A 229 6.16 -20.46 10.27
CA ILE A 229 6.11 -19.49 11.37
C ILE A 229 4.76 -18.78 11.42
N LEU A 230 4.26 -18.29 10.27
CA LEU A 230 2.95 -17.65 10.20
C LEU A 230 1.81 -18.59 10.59
N LYS A 231 1.90 -19.88 10.19
CA LYS A 231 0.93 -20.91 10.60
C LYS A 231 0.95 -21.12 12.11
N ILE A 232 2.13 -21.23 12.73
CA ILE A 232 2.30 -21.36 14.18
C ILE A 232 1.69 -20.14 14.89
N ILE A 233 1.99 -18.92 14.45
CA ILE A 233 1.45 -17.69 15.05
C ILE A 233 -0.08 -17.63 14.90
N SER A 234 -0.62 -18.01 13.74
CA SER A 234 -2.06 -18.00 13.46
C SER A 234 -2.82 -19.01 14.33
N VAL A 235 -2.34 -20.26 14.39
CA VAL A 235 -2.92 -21.31 15.23
C VAL A 235 -2.77 -20.97 16.71
N GLY A 236 -1.60 -20.48 17.11
CA GLY A 236 -1.31 -20.06 18.48
C GLY A 236 -2.25 -18.94 18.95
N ARG A 237 -2.49 -17.94 18.10
CA ARG A 237 -3.44 -16.86 18.39
C ARG A 237 -4.86 -17.39 18.59
N ARG A 238 -5.28 -18.41 17.82
CA ARG A 238 -6.63 -18.99 17.92
C ARG A 238 -6.81 -19.85 19.17
N ARG A 239 -5.83 -20.68 19.51
CA ARG A 239 -5.90 -21.62 20.65
C ARG A 239 -5.60 -20.97 22.00
N PHE A 240 -4.63 -20.05 22.04
CA PHE A 240 -4.07 -19.54 23.31
C PHE A 240 -4.32 -18.05 23.55
N GLY A 241 -4.96 -17.35 22.59
CA GLY A 241 -5.05 -15.89 22.60
C GLY A 241 -5.86 -15.28 23.75
N ALA A 242 -6.85 -15.99 24.30
CA ALA A 242 -7.65 -15.50 25.42
C ALA A 242 -7.11 -15.98 26.78
N ASN A 243 -6.79 -17.28 26.89
CA ASN A 243 -6.47 -17.91 28.18
C ASN A 243 -4.98 -17.80 28.56
N PHE A 244 -4.06 -17.60 27.59
CA PHE A 244 -2.61 -17.60 27.84
C PHE A 244 -1.91 -16.43 27.13
N GLN A 245 -2.34 -15.21 27.42
CA GLN A 245 -1.81 -14.00 26.76
C GLN A 245 -0.30 -13.81 26.96
N LEU A 246 0.21 -14.05 28.17
CA LEU A 246 1.65 -13.91 28.48
C LEU A 246 2.49 -14.92 27.70
N PHE A 247 2.08 -16.19 27.67
CA PHE A 247 2.76 -17.23 26.91
C PHE A 247 2.81 -16.90 25.41
N PHE A 248 1.71 -16.38 24.86
CA PHE A 248 1.69 -15.97 23.46
C PHE A 248 2.57 -14.75 23.17
N ARG A 249 2.71 -13.81 24.11
CA ARG A 249 3.69 -12.70 24.00
C ARG A 249 5.12 -13.23 24.04
N LEU A 250 5.40 -14.20 24.91
CA LEU A 250 6.72 -14.84 25.00
C LEU A 250 7.08 -15.57 23.71
N ILE A 251 6.15 -16.32 23.10
CA ILE A 251 6.39 -16.94 21.77
C ILE A 251 6.76 -15.89 20.73
N LYS A 252 6.04 -14.76 20.66
CA LYS A 252 6.37 -13.68 19.71
C LYS A 252 7.76 -13.10 19.96
N PHE A 253 8.10 -12.89 21.23
CA PHE A 253 9.42 -12.41 21.63
C PHE A 253 10.51 -13.42 21.24
N MET A 254 10.32 -14.72 21.48
CA MET A 254 11.26 -15.76 21.08
C MET A 254 11.44 -15.82 19.55
N ILE A 255 10.35 -15.74 18.78
CA ILE A 255 10.44 -15.67 17.31
C ILE A 255 11.25 -14.45 16.86
N PHE A 256 11.04 -13.30 17.49
CA PHE A 256 11.80 -12.08 17.21
C PHE A 256 13.29 -12.26 17.53
N VAL A 257 13.63 -12.75 18.73
CA VAL A 257 15.03 -12.99 19.12
C VAL A 257 15.70 -14.00 18.19
N SER A 258 15.02 -15.09 17.84
CA SER A 258 15.55 -16.09 16.89
C SER A 258 15.80 -15.50 15.51
N PHE A 259 14.92 -14.62 15.02
CA PHE A 259 15.13 -13.92 13.75
C PHE A 259 16.40 -13.06 13.78
N PHE A 260 16.61 -12.29 14.85
CA PHE A 260 17.83 -11.47 15.02
C PHE A 260 19.08 -12.34 15.18
N ALA A 261 19.00 -13.44 15.91
CA ALA A 261 20.12 -14.38 16.06
C ALA A 261 20.53 -14.98 14.70
N ILE A 262 19.56 -15.42 13.88
CA ILE A 262 19.82 -15.91 12.52
C ILE A 262 20.48 -14.81 11.68
N LEU A 263 19.97 -13.57 11.73
CA LEU A 263 20.55 -12.46 10.99
C LEU A 263 22.01 -12.19 11.38
N VAL A 264 22.34 -12.20 12.67
CA VAL A 264 23.72 -12.03 13.16
C VAL A 264 24.61 -13.17 12.67
N VAL A 265 24.13 -14.42 12.72
CA VAL A 265 24.87 -15.58 12.21
C VAL A 265 25.12 -15.46 10.70
N LEU A 266 24.14 -15.04 9.91
CA LEU A 266 24.29 -14.81 8.47
C LEU A 266 25.33 -13.71 8.16
N ILE A 267 25.39 -12.65 8.96
CA ILE A 267 26.36 -11.57 8.79
C ILE A 267 27.78 -12.03 9.17
N VAL A 268 27.92 -12.69 10.32
CA VAL A 268 29.23 -13.02 10.90
C VAL A 268 29.86 -14.25 10.23
N LEU A 269 29.09 -15.33 10.03
CA LEU A 269 29.62 -16.59 9.50
C LEU A 269 29.59 -16.66 7.97
N LEU A 270 28.56 -16.08 7.36
CA LEU A 270 28.36 -16.14 5.90
C LEU A 270 28.74 -14.82 5.20
N HIS A 271 29.33 -13.87 5.95
CA HIS A 271 29.82 -12.59 5.45
C HIS A 271 28.79 -11.82 4.61
N MET A 272 27.49 -11.93 4.93
CA MET A 272 26.44 -11.23 4.20
C MET A 272 26.57 -9.71 4.35
N THR A 273 26.53 -9.01 3.23
CA THR A 273 26.56 -7.54 3.21
C THR A 273 25.16 -6.95 3.50
N ILE A 274 25.11 -5.67 3.88
CA ILE A 274 23.84 -4.94 4.04
C ILE A 274 23.03 -4.94 2.74
N LYS A 275 23.71 -4.88 1.58
CA LYS A 275 23.06 -4.98 0.26
C LYS A 275 22.36 -6.32 0.12
N ASP A 276 22.99 -7.42 0.50
CA ASP A 276 22.39 -8.76 0.39
C ASP A 276 21.16 -8.93 1.29
N ILE A 277 21.17 -8.36 2.49
CA ILE A 277 20.00 -8.36 3.39
C ILE A 277 18.83 -7.64 2.72
N LEU A 278 19.09 -6.47 2.14
CA LEU A 278 18.07 -5.70 1.43
C LEU A 278 17.54 -6.45 0.21
N VAL A 279 18.43 -7.09 -0.56
CA VAL A 279 18.07 -7.94 -1.72
C VAL A 279 17.22 -9.13 -1.29
N CYS A 280 17.49 -9.76 -0.15
CA CYS A 280 16.64 -10.81 0.41
C CYS A 280 15.21 -10.30 0.68
N PHE A 281 15.05 -9.12 1.30
CA PHE A 281 13.71 -8.54 1.48
C PHE A 281 13.02 -8.26 0.13
N LEU A 282 13.73 -7.67 -0.83
CA LEU A 282 13.22 -7.40 -2.18
C LEU A 282 12.90 -8.67 -2.98
N ALA A 283 13.54 -9.79 -2.68
CA ALA A 283 13.29 -11.08 -3.33
C ALA A 283 12.08 -11.79 -2.69
N PHE A 284 12.07 -11.94 -1.37
CA PHE A 284 11.10 -12.80 -0.69
C PHE A 284 9.74 -12.12 -0.43
N LEU A 285 9.70 -10.80 -0.18
CA LEU A 285 8.43 -10.10 0.04
C LEU A 285 7.54 -10.13 -1.22
N PRO A 286 8.02 -9.82 -2.44
CA PRO A 286 7.19 -9.95 -3.63
C PRO A 286 6.85 -11.40 -3.97
N THR A 287 7.73 -12.38 -3.73
CA THR A 287 7.36 -13.79 -3.94
C THR A 287 6.22 -14.24 -3.04
N GLY A 288 6.26 -13.90 -1.74
CA GLY A 288 5.16 -14.25 -0.84
C GLY A 288 3.84 -13.57 -1.25
N TRP A 289 3.91 -12.39 -1.88
CA TRP A 289 2.76 -11.74 -2.49
C TRP A 289 2.26 -12.51 -3.71
N GLY A 290 3.16 -12.96 -4.59
CA GLY A 290 2.82 -13.83 -5.72
C GLY A 290 2.17 -15.15 -5.30
N ILE A 291 2.68 -15.79 -4.24
CA ILE A 291 2.07 -16.99 -3.64
C ILE A 291 0.66 -16.68 -3.13
N LEU A 292 0.47 -15.52 -2.47
CA LEU A 292 -0.83 -15.09 -2.01
C LEU A 292 -1.81 -14.91 -3.18
N LEU A 293 -1.41 -14.23 -4.26
CA LEU A 293 -2.26 -14.04 -5.45
C LEU A 293 -2.68 -15.38 -6.08
N ILE A 294 -1.73 -16.30 -6.25
CA ILE A 294 -2.02 -17.66 -6.76
C ILE A 294 -2.98 -18.38 -5.82
N ALA A 295 -2.78 -18.28 -4.50
CA ALA A 295 -3.68 -18.90 -3.53
C ALA A 295 -5.09 -18.30 -3.55
N GLN A 296 -5.23 -17.01 -3.84
CA GLN A 296 -6.51 -16.32 -4.00
C GLN A 296 -7.23 -16.77 -5.29
N ALA A 297 -6.50 -16.86 -6.41
CA ALA A 297 -7.04 -17.37 -7.68
C ALA A 297 -7.49 -18.84 -7.54
N CYS A 298 -6.72 -19.67 -6.83
CA CYS A 298 -7.01 -21.08 -6.56
C CYS A 298 -7.85 -21.31 -5.29
N ARG A 299 -8.65 -20.34 -4.86
CA ARG A 299 -9.41 -20.39 -3.59
C ARG A 299 -10.16 -21.71 -3.30
N PRO A 300 -10.86 -22.35 -4.26
CA PRO A 300 -11.55 -23.61 -3.99
C PRO A 300 -10.61 -24.71 -3.48
N LEU A 301 -9.44 -24.85 -4.09
CA LEU A 301 -8.42 -25.85 -3.73
C LEU A 301 -7.88 -25.61 -2.31
N PHE A 302 -7.56 -24.36 -1.97
CA PHE A 302 -7.04 -23.99 -0.66
C PHE A 302 -8.09 -24.10 0.46
N ARG A 303 -9.39 -24.06 0.12
CA ARG A 303 -10.46 -24.35 1.08
C ARG A 303 -10.61 -25.84 1.35
N VAL A 304 -10.57 -26.68 0.31
CA VAL A 304 -10.66 -28.15 0.45
C VAL A 304 -9.48 -28.70 1.27
N THR A 305 -8.27 -28.18 1.06
CA THR A 305 -7.07 -28.58 1.81
C THR A 305 -7.00 -28.01 3.24
N GLY A 306 -7.95 -27.17 3.65
CA GLY A 306 -7.95 -26.53 4.97
C GLY A 306 -6.88 -25.44 5.17
N LEU A 307 -6.13 -25.09 4.13
CA LEU A 307 -5.04 -24.10 4.18
C LEU A 307 -5.52 -22.64 4.08
N TRP A 308 -6.79 -22.39 3.76
CA TRP A 308 -7.36 -21.05 3.63
C TRP A 308 -7.15 -20.16 4.87
N GLY A 309 -7.14 -20.75 6.07
CA GLY A 309 -6.83 -20.03 7.31
C GLY A 309 -5.41 -19.45 7.33
N SER A 310 -4.44 -20.14 6.74
CA SER A 310 -3.06 -19.68 6.58
C SER A 310 -2.96 -18.60 5.51
N VAL A 311 -3.64 -18.77 4.37
CA VAL A 311 -3.72 -17.78 3.30
C VAL A 311 -4.27 -16.45 3.83
N ARG A 312 -5.35 -16.51 4.62
CA ARG A 312 -5.93 -15.33 5.28
C ARG A 312 -4.94 -14.68 6.27
N ALA A 313 -4.18 -15.46 7.03
CA ALA A 313 -3.17 -14.92 7.95
C ALA A 313 -2.03 -14.23 7.20
N LEU A 314 -1.54 -14.83 6.11
CA LEU A 314 -0.53 -14.25 5.23
C LEU A 314 -1.03 -12.94 4.61
N ALA A 315 -2.26 -12.93 4.07
CA ALA A 315 -2.87 -11.74 3.54
C ALA A 315 -2.92 -10.61 4.58
N ARG A 316 -3.37 -10.90 5.81
CA ARG A 316 -3.42 -9.90 6.88
C ARG A 316 -2.04 -9.33 7.19
N ALA A 317 -0.99 -10.16 7.19
CA ALA A 317 0.37 -9.70 7.42
C ALA A 317 0.82 -8.71 6.33
N TYR A 318 0.57 -8.99 5.05
CA TYR A 318 0.85 -8.06 3.97
C TYR A 318 0.09 -6.74 4.09
N GLU A 319 -1.20 -6.79 4.46
CA GLU A 319 -2.02 -5.58 4.61
C GLU A 319 -1.55 -4.72 5.79
N VAL A 320 -1.05 -5.35 6.87
CA VAL A 320 -0.39 -4.63 7.96
C VAL A 320 0.90 -3.97 7.46
N ILE A 321 1.76 -4.70 6.74
CA ILE A 321 3.02 -4.14 6.20
C ILE A 321 2.75 -2.96 5.28
N MET A 322 1.84 -3.12 4.31
CA MET A 322 1.47 -2.05 3.37
C MET A 322 0.83 -0.85 4.08
N GLY A 323 -0.08 -1.10 5.03
CA GLY A 323 -0.67 -0.04 5.84
C GLY A 323 0.37 0.74 6.63
N MET A 324 1.34 0.06 7.25
CA MET A 324 2.45 0.69 7.97
C MET A 324 3.35 1.52 7.05
N LEU A 325 3.70 0.99 5.88
CA LEU A 325 4.52 1.68 4.88
C LEU A 325 3.89 2.98 4.40
N LEU A 326 2.56 3.02 4.29
CA LEU A 326 1.81 4.22 3.91
C LEU A 326 1.61 5.17 5.09
N PHE A 327 1.26 4.64 6.26
CA PHE A 327 0.90 5.44 7.43
C PHE A 327 2.11 6.19 8.00
N THR A 328 3.30 5.59 7.97
CA THR A 328 4.54 6.17 8.51
C THR A 328 4.89 7.52 7.88
N PRO A 329 5.05 7.66 6.54
CA PRO A 329 5.35 8.96 5.93
C PRO A 329 4.25 9.99 6.15
N ILE A 330 2.97 9.60 6.17
CA ILE A 330 1.86 10.52 6.47
C ILE A 330 1.99 11.07 7.89
N THR A 331 2.30 10.20 8.86
CA THR A 331 2.51 10.56 10.25
C THR A 331 3.68 11.53 10.40
N VAL A 332 4.80 11.25 9.74
CA VAL A 332 5.97 12.14 9.74
C VAL A 332 5.61 13.51 9.15
N LEU A 333 4.88 13.53 8.02
CA LEU A 333 4.46 14.78 7.38
C LEU A 333 3.47 15.59 8.25
N SER A 334 2.65 14.92 9.05
CA SER A 334 1.68 15.58 9.94
C SER A 334 2.31 16.33 11.12
N TRP A 335 3.58 16.07 11.44
CA TRP A 335 4.32 16.86 12.44
C TRP A 335 4.66 18.26 11.94
N PHE A 336 4.59 18.50 10.63
CA PHE A 336 4.95 19.78 10.04
C PHE A 336 3.69 20.61 9.74
N PRO A 337 3.44 21.72 10.46
CA PRO A 337 2.22 22.52 10.28
C PRO A 337 2.03 23.06 8.87
N PHE A 338 3.13 23.38 8.17
CA PHE A 338 3.09 23.92 6.82
C PHE A 338 2.45 22.96 5.80
N VAL A 339 2.55 21.64 6.01
CA VAL A 339 1.96 20.63 5.11
C VAL A 339 0.43 20.69 5.18
N SER A 340 -0.11 20.80 6.40
CA SER A 340 -1.55 20.94 6.62
C SER A 340 -2.10 22.27 6.07
N GLU A 341 -1.33 23.37 6.22
CA GLU A 341 -1.70 24.66 5.65
C GLU A 341 -1.68 24.66 4.12
N PHE A 342 -0.63 24.09 3.53
CA PHE A 342 -0.51 23.96 2.08
C PHE A 342 -1.67 23.15 1.50
N GLN A 343 -1.97 22.00 2.10
CA GLN A 343 -3.13 21.17 1.72
C GLN A 343 -4.44 21.96 1.78
N THR A 344 -4.68 22.69 2.87
CA THR A 344 -5.94 23.45 3.04
C THR A 344 -6.09 24.54 1.97
N ARG A 345 -5.01 25.28 1.68
CA ARG A 345 -5.02 26.34 0.64
C ARG A 345 -5.18 25.77 -0.78
N MET A 346 -4.67 24.56 -1.02
CA MET A 346 -4.83 23.88 -2.30
C MET A 346 -6.27 23.39 -2.50
N LEU A 347 -6.88 22.80 -1.47
CA LEU A 347 -8.21 22.20 -1.57
C LEU A 347 -9.34 23.22 -1.52
N PHE A 348 -9.11 24.35 -0.84
CA PHE A 348 -10.16 25.32 -0.59
C PHE A 348 -9.76 26.72 -1.04
N ASN A 349 -10.70 27.41 -1.69
CA ASN A 349 -10.57 28.82 -2.04
C ASN A 349 -10.24 29.66 -0.78
N GLN A 350 -9.48 30.75 -0.93
CA GLN A 350 -8.97 31.57 0.19
C GLN A 350 -10.05 32.04 1.16
N ALA A 351 -11.25 32.36 0.66
CA ALA A 351 -12.39 32.75 1.49
C ALA A 351 -12.85 31.62 2.44
N PHE A 352 -12.86 30.38 1.96
CA PHE A 352 -13.20 29.19 2.75
C PHE A 352 -12.04 28.76 3.67
N SER A 353 -10.80 28.89 3.19
CA SER A 353 -9.59 28.64 3.99
C SER A 353 -9.53 29.53 5.24
N ARG A 354 -9.90 30.81 5.13
CA ARG A 354 -10.02 31.73 6.28
C ARG A 354 -11.10 31.28 7.27
N GLY A 355 -12.26 30.83 6.78
CA GLY A 355 -13.33 30.30 7.62
C GLY A 355 -12.93 29.03 8.39
N LEU A 356 -12.19 28.11 7.75
CA LEU A 356 -11.65 26.91 8.39
C LEU A 356 -10.61 27.23 9.49
N GLN A 357 -9.72 28.20 9.24
CA GLN A 357 -8.74 28.65 10.24
C GLN A 357 -9.45 29.23 11.47
N ILE A 358 -10.48 30.06 11.27
CA ILE A 358 -11.31 30.62 12.35
C ILE A 358 -12.02 29.51 13.11
N SER A 359 -12.59 28.52 12.42
CA SER A 359 -13.24 27.36 13.06
C SER A 359 -12.26 26.54 13.92
N ARG A 360 -11.02 26.34 13.47
CA ARG A 360 -9.99 25.61 14.23
C ARG A 360 -9.59 26.35 15.50
N ILE A 361 -9.44 27.68 15.43
CA ILE A 361 -9.16 28.55 16.58
C ILE A 361 -10.33 28.53 17.58
N LEU A 362 -11.56 28.70 17.10
CA LEU A 362 -12.77 28.66 17.93
C LEU A 362 -13.01 27.28 18.56
N GLY A 363 -12.71 26.21 17.83
CA GLY A 363 -12.79 24.83 18.32
C GLY A 363 -11.78 24.55 19.44
N GLY A 364 -10.57 25.10 19.33
CA GLY A 364 -9.55 25.06 20.40
C GLY A 364 -10.03 25.80 21.66
N GLN A 365 -10.54 27.02 21.51
CA GLN A 365 -11.07 27.82 22.63
C GLN A 365 -12.28 27.17 23.31
N LYS A 366 -13.15 26.49 22.55
CA LYS A 366 -14.31 25.78 23.12
C LYS A 366 -13.88 24.57 23.96
N LYS A 367 -12.78 23.93 23.59
CA LYS A 367 -12.19 22.79 24.32
C LYS A 367 -11.48 23.24 25.60
N GLU A 368 -10.77 24.37 25.57
CA GLU A 368 -10.19 25.01 26.76
C GLU A 368 -11.27 25.47 27.75
N ARG A 369 -12.32 26.15 27.27
CA ARG A 369 -13.45 26.55 28.14
C ARG A 369 -14.15 25.33 28.76
N ALA A 370 -14.36 24.26 27.99
CA ALA A 370 -14.95 23.03 28.52
C ALA A 370 -14.06 22.31 29.54
N ALA A 371 -12.73 22.51 29.49
CA ALA A 371 -11.80 22.02 30.51
C ALA A 371 -11.85 22.89 31.78
N SER A 372 -11.95 24.22 31.65
CA SER A 372 -12.01 25.14 32.80
C SER A 372 -13.36 25.19 33.52
N THR A 373 -14.41 24.53 33.01
CA THR A 373 -15.72 24.44 33.69
C THR A 373 -15.89 23.11 34.44
N LYS A 374 -14.86 22.25 34.45
CA LYS A 374 -14.85 20.95 35.13
C LYS A 374 -13.96 20.91 36.39
N ASP A 375 -13.26 22.00 36.67
CA ASP A 375 -12.67 22.33 37.97
C ASP A 375 -13.56 23.38 38.64
#